data_AF-A0A2I0WLA6-F1
#
_entry.id   AF-A0A2I0WLA6-F1
#
_cell.length_a   1.000
_cell.length_b   1.000
_cell.length_c   1.000
_cell.angle_alpha   90.00
_cell.angle_beta   90.00
_cell.angle_gamma   90.00
#
_symmetry.space_group_name_H-M   'P 1'
#
loop_
_entity.id
_entity.type
_entity.pdbx_description
1 polymer ?
#
loop_
_entity_poly.entity_id
_entity_poly.type
_entity_poly.pdbx_seq_one_letter_code
_entity_poly.pdbx_strand_id
1 'polypeptide(L)'
;MSKLTKQTTGEAESLEQWAILVLPWLPPSALSAAASTCRSLSRVAATVNSRRVADAARGLEIYPIPFHNPTSDPTPYSYFLYSRFPFSSPPPFCQSWGGNLSRPATNPFSLANFISSVTTVSFFSGCDCVGCSIDGGCPCSGFDDGGGIGVGSLRECGVHCSCGLECVNRTTQRGIGVRVKIVRDLKKGWGLHADQVLNKGEFICEYAGIIKL
;
A
#
# COMPACT_ATOMS: atom_id res chain seq x y z
N MET A 1 18.72 3.35 -53.53
CA MET A 1 19.13 2.92 -52.17
C MET A 1 19.32 4.15 -51.29
N SER A 2 18.34 4.49 -50.45
CA SER A 2 18.53 5.26 -49.20
C SER A 2 17.20 5.85 -48.72
N LYS A 3 16.97 5.76 -47.40
CA LYS A 3 15.94 6.40 -46.56
C LYS A 3 14.62 5.64 -46.38
N LEU A 4 14.64 4.67 -45.46
CA LEU A 4 13.46 4.26 -44.69
C LEU A 4 13.86 3.75 -43.29
N THR A 5 14.53 4.55 -42.46
CA THR A 5 14.91 4.13 -41.09
C THR A 5 14.90 5.24 -40.03
N LYS A 6 14.33 6.43 -40.30
CA LYS A 6 14.36 7.55 -39.34
C LYS A 6 13.05 7.83 -38.60
N GLN A 7 11.97 7.12 -38.91
CA GLN A 7 10.64 7.36 -38.34
C GLN A 7 10.28 6.38 -37.22
N THR A 8 10.90 5.19 -37.19
CA THR A 8 10.60 4.11 -36.25
C THR A 8 11.15 4.33 -34.83
N THR A 9 12.17 5.18 -34.66
CA THR A 9 12.80 5.41 -33.34
C THR A 9 11.97 6.33 -32.45
N GLY A 10 11.36 7.39 -32.99
CA GLY A 10 10.55 8.33 -32.19
C GLY A 10 9.21 7.75 -31.71
N GLU A 11 8.58 6.91 -32.53
CA GLU A 11 7.34 6.21 -32.14
C GLU A 11 7.59 5.12 -31.09
N ALA A 12 8.72 4.42 -31.19
CA ALA A 12 9.12 3.41 -30.21
C ALA A 12 9.43 4.05 -28.83
N GLU A 13 10.10 5.20 -28.80
CA GLU A 13 10.36 5.95 -27.57
C GLU A 13 9.07 6.47 -26.92
N SER A 14 8.15 7.01 -27.72
CA SER A 14 6.83 7.45 -27.24
C SER A 14 6.02 6.29 -26.66
N LEU A 15 6.01 5.14 -27.34
CA LEU A 15 5.33 3.93 -26.85
C LEU A 15 5.93 3.44 -25.53
N GLU A 16 7.25 3.45 -25.38
CA GLU A 16 7.93 3.05 -24.14
C GLU A 16 7.61 4.00 -22.97
N GLN A 17 7.53 5.31 -23.22
CA GLN A 17 7.13 6.29 -22.21
C GLN A 17 5.71 6.05 -21.68
N TRP A 18 4.73 5.88 -22.59
CA TRP A 18 3.35 5.56 -22.19
C TRP A 18 3.26 4.21 -21.48
N ALA A 19 4.00 3.21 -21.95
CA ALA A 19 4.02 1.88 -21.35
C ALA A 19 4.50 1.91 -19.90
N ILE A 20 5.49 2.74 -19.56
CA ILE A 20 5.98 2.90 -18.18
C ILE A 20 4.89 3.47 -17.26
N LEU A 21 3.98 4.29 -17.76
CA LEU A 21 2.89 4.88 -16.98
C LEU A 21 1.70 3.92 -16.82
N VAL A 22 1.37 3.15 -17.85
CA VAL A 22 0.15 2.33 -17.90
C VAL A 22 0.38 0.91 -17.42
N LEU A 23 1.42 0.24 -17.90
CA LEU A 23 1.66 -1.19 -17.63
C LEU A 23 1.77 -1.55 -16.13
N PRO A 24 2.33 -0.71 -15.24
CA PRO A 24 2.37 -1.01 -13.81
C PRO A 24 1.00 -1.24 -13.16
N TRP A 25 -0.08 -0.75 -13.75
CA TRP A 25 -1.44 -0.85 -13.21
C TRP A 25 -2.26 -2.00 -13.80
N LEU A 26 -1.72 -2.70 -14.80
CA LEU A 26 -2.41 -3.83 -15.43
C LEU A 26 -2.32 -5.11 -14.58
N PRO A 27 -3.41 -5.90 -14.47
CA PRO A 27 -3.33 -7.23 -13.87
C PRO A 27 -2.36 -8.13 -14.67
N PRO A 28 -1.79 -9.19 -14.05
CA PRO A 28 -0.77 -10.04 -14.68
C PRO A 28 -1.17 -10.60 -16.05
N SER A 29 -2.45 -10.98 -16.21
CA SER A 29 -2.98 -11.47 -17.49
C SER A 29 -2.94 -10.40 -18.60
N ALA A 30 -3.40 -9.18 -18.30
CA ALA A 30 -3.37 -8.06 -19.24
C ALA A 30 -1.93 -7.58 -19.52
N LEU A 31 -1.06 -7.59 -18.50
CA LEU A 31 0.36 -7.29 -18.67
C LEU A 31 1.05 -8.33 -19.59
N SER A 32 0.74 -9.61 -19.42
CA SER A 32 1.23 -10.68 -20.29
C SER A 32 0.70 -10.55 -21.72
N ALA A 33 -0.57 -10.19 -21.89
CA ALA A 33 -1.15 -9.91 -23.20
C ALA A 33 -0.40 -8.75 -23.88
N ALA A 34 -0.21 -7.62 -23.18
CA ALA A 34 0.57 -6.50 -23.71
C ALA A 34 2.01 -6.90 -24.07
N ALA A 35 2.68 -7.68 -23.21
CA ALA A 35 4.04 -8.18 -23.47
C ALA A 35 4.13 -9.06 -24.73
N SER A 36 3.07 -9.78 -25.10
CA SER A 36 3.05 -10.63 -26.29
C SER A 36 2.93 -9.86 -27.60
N THR A 37 2.52 -8.60 -27.57
CA THR A 37 2.25 -7.80 -28.79
C THR A 37 3.53 -7.30 -29.47
N CYS A 38 4.56 -6.90 -28.70
CA CYS A 38 5.83 -6.45 -29.27
C CYS A 38 7.00 -6.54 -28.27
N ARG A 39 8.23 -6.47 -28.80
CA ARG A 39 9.47 -6.56 -28.00
C ARG A 39 9.64 -5.41 -26.99
N SER A 40 9.25 -4.18 -27.34
CA SER A 40 9.35 -3.04 -26.42
C SER A 40 8.42 -3.22 -25.21
N LEU A 41 7.15 -3.57 -25.43
CA LEU A 41 6.21 -3.84 -24.34
C LEU A 41 6.61 -5.06 -23.51
N SER A 42 7.19 -6.09 -24.14
CA SER A 42 7.78 -7.23 -23.42
C SER A 42 8.88 -6.80 -22.44
N ARG A 43 9.80 -5.92 -22.88
CA ARG A 43 10.86 -5.38 -22.01
C ARG A 43 10.30 -4.56 -20.86
N VAL A 44 9.35 -3.66 -21.13
CA VAL A 44 8.71 -2.85 -20.07
C VAL A 44 7.95 -3.75 -19.09
N ALA A 45 7.22 -4.75 -19.58
CA ALA A 45 6.51 -5.71 -18.73
C ALA A 45 7.45 -6.53 -17.83
N ALA A 46 8.61 -6.94 -18.34
CA ALA A 46 9.64 -7.59 -17.52
C ALA A 46 10.13 -6.67 -16.39
N THR A 47 10.37 -5.39 -16.68
CA THR A 47 10.72 -4.37 -15.68
C THR A 47 9.60 -4.18 -14.65
N VAL A 48 8.33 -4.15 -15.09
CA VAL A 48 7.17 -4.06 -14.20
C VAL A 48 7.11 -5.27 -13.25
N ASN A 49 7.31 -6.49 -13.76
CA ASN A 49 7.36 -7.69 -12.94
C ASN A 49 8.50 -7.63 -11.92
N SER A 50 9.71 -7.23 -12.34
CA SER A 50 10.85 -7.08 -11.44
C SER A 50 10.57 -6.06 -10.32
N ARG A 51 9.92 -4.93 -10.64
CA ARG A 51 9.53 -3.92 -9.64
C ARG A 51 8.48 -4.43 -8.67
N ARG A 52 7.49 -5.20 -9.15
CA ARG A 52 6.46 -5.81 -8.30
C ARG A 52 7.03 -6.84 -7.33
N VAL A 53 8.04 -7.61 -7.75
CA VAL A 53 8.76 -8.55 -6.86
C VAL A 53 9.58 -7.79 -5.82
N ALA A 54 10.26 -6.71 -6.24
CA ALA A 54 11.12 -5.94 -5.35
C ALA A 54 10.34 -5.14 -4.31
N ASP A 55 9.12 -4.69 -4.62
CA ASP A 55 8.32 -3.90 -3.69
C ASP A 55 6.80 -4.01 -3.96
N ALA A 56 6.11 -4.68 -3.04
CA ALA A 56 4.66 -4.80 -3.04
C ALA A 56 3.94 -3.45 -2.81
N ALA A 57 4.56 -2.53 -2.07
CA ALA A 57 4.01 -1.21 -1.77
C ALA A 57 4.26 -0.18 -2.88
N ARG A 58 5.10 -0.50 -3.87
CA ARG A 58 5.42 0.36 -5.03
C ARG A 58 5.89 1.77 -4.63
N GLY A 59 6.71 1.87 -3.59
CA GLY A 59 7.26 3.11 -3.06
C GLY A 59 6.30 3.90 -2.18
N LEU A 60 5.15 3.31 -1.79
CA LEU A 60 4.23 3.95 -0.86
C LEU A 60 4.73 3.87 0.59
N GLU A 61 5.52 2.85 0.96
CA GLU A 61 6.11 2.76 2.29
C GLU A 61 7.54 3.32 2.32
N ILE A 62 8.03 3.63 3.52
CA ILE A 62 9.40 4.13 3.73
C ILE A 62 10.46 3.08 3.36
N TYR A 63 10.13 1.80 3.54
CA TYR A 63 10.96 0.67 3.18
C TYR A 63 10.22 -0.19 2.15
N PRO A 64 10.92 -0.71 1.12
CA PRO A 64 10.30 -1.62 0.17
C PRO A 64 9.85 -2.90 0.86
N ILE A 65 8.74 -3.48 0.39
CA ILE A 65 8.21 -4.75 0.89
C ILE A 65 8.42 -5.84 -0.18
N PRO A 66 9.57 -6.51 -0.20
CA PRO A 66 9.90 -7.48 -1.25
C PRO A 66 9.11 -8.79 -1.11
N PHE A 67 8.82 -9.41 -2.24
CA PHE A 67 8.36 -10.79 -2.31
C PHE A 67 9.55 -11.76 -2.31
N HIS A 68 9.45 -12.82 -1.52
CA HIS A 68 10.40 -13.92 -1.47
C HIS A 68 9.66 -15.24 -1.67
N ASN A 69 9.96 -15.94 -2.76
CA ASN A 69 9.41 -17.25 -3.04
C ASN A 69 10.52 -18.30 -3.00
N PRO A 70 10.71 -19.01 -1.86
CA PRO A 70 11.68 -20.10 -1.75
C PRO A 70 11.16 -21.43 -2.32
N THR A 71 9.90 -21.47 -2.79
CA THR A 71 9.25 -22.69 -3.27
C THR A 71 9.49 -22.90 -4.76
N SER A 72 9.20 -24.11 -5.27
CA SER A 72 9.26 -24.42 -6.70
C SER A 72 8.10 -23.84 -7.52
N ASP A 73 7.18 -23.10 -6.88
CA ASP A 73 6.03 -22.45 -7.53
C ASP A 73 6.52 -21.33 -8.47
N PRO A 74 6.13 -21.33 -9.76
CA PRO A 74 6.58 -20.32 -10.72
C PRO A 74 5.97 -18.93 -10.48
N THR A 75 5.06 -18.75 -9.51
CA THR A 75 4.45 -17.46 -9.22
C THR A 75 5.40 -16.55 -8.42
N PRO A 76 5.96 -15.48 -9.01
CA PRO A 76 7.01 -14.70 -8.36
C PRO A 76 6.47 -13.71 -7.31
N TYR A 77 5.18 -13.35 -7.40
CA TYR A 77 4.50 -12.43 -6.48
C TYR A 77 2.99 -12.68 -6.48
N SER A 78 2.30 -12.22 -5.43
CA SER A 78 0.85 -12.09 -5.43
C SER A 78 0.46 -10.71 -5.97
N TYR A 79 -0.51 -10.64 -6.89
CA TYR A 79 -0.93 -9.36 -7.46
C TYR A 79 -2.07 -8.74 -6.66
N PHE A 80 -1.85 -7.53 -6.17
CA PHE A 80 -2.88 -6.65 -5.62
C PHE A 80 -2.45 -5.19 -5.80
N LEU A 81 -3.38 -4.26 -5.55
CA LEU A 81 -3.09 -2.83 -5.47
C LEU A 81 -2.97 -2.46 -4.00
N TYR A 82 -1.76 -2.07 -3.58
CA TYR A 82 -1.49 -1.69 -2.21
C TYR A 82 -2.09 -0.33 -1.88
N SER A 83 -2.59 -0.19 -0.65
CA SER A 83 -3.03 1.08 -0.05
C SER A 83 -2.44 1.18 1.35
N ARG A 84 -1.95 2.37 1.71
CA ARG A 84 -1.45 2.67 3.05
C ARG A 84 -2.55 2.76 4.10
N PHE A 85 -3.74 3.17 3.68
CA PHE A 85 -4.84 3.47 4.58
C PHE A 85 -6.09 2.67 4.20
N PRO A 86 -6.95 2.33 5.17
CA PRO A 86 -8.25 1.78 4.88
C PRO A 86 -9.12 2.84 4.19
N PHE A 87 -10.05 2.39 3.36
CA PHE A 87 -10.95 3.29 2.64
C PHE A 87 -12.35 2.68 2.50
N SER A 88 -13.38 3.53 2.56
CA SER A 88 -14.79 3.11 2.61
C SER A 88 -15.43 2.90 1.23
N SER A 89 -14.82 3.43 0.17
CA SER A 89 -15.30 3.26 -1.20
C SER A 89 -14.45 2.22 -1.95
N PRO A 90 -14.98 1.04 -2.31
CA PRO A 90 -14.21 0.07 -3.08
C PRO A 90 -13.73 0.67 -4.41
N PRO A 91 -12.46 0.49 -4.84
CA PRO A 91 -12.09 0.70 -6.23
C PRO A 91 -12.93 -0.25 -7.11
N PRO A 92 -13.16 0.09 -8.40
CA PRO A 92 -13.95 -0.75 -9.32
C PRO A 92 -13.46 -2.20 -9.42
N PHE A 93 -12.22 -2.47 -9.01
CA PHE A 93 -11.63 -3.80 -8.98
C PHE A 93 -11.21 -4.15 -7.55
N CYS A 94 -12.06 -4.91 -6.87
CA CYS A 94 -11.71 -5.56 -5.60
C CYS A 94 -11.16 -6.95 -5.91
N GLN A 95 -9.95 -7.26 -5.43
CA GLN A 95 -9.49 -8.64 -5.40
C GLN A 95 -9.88 -9.26 -4.06
N SER A 96 -10.52 -10.43 -4.11
CA SER A 96 -10.73 -11.23 -2.90
C SER A 96 -9.39 -11.83 -2.49
N TRP A 97 -9.14 -11.89 -1.18
CA TRP A 97 -7.95 -12.56 -0.68
C TRP A 97 -8.05 -14.05 -1.01
N GLY A 98 -7.19 -14.54 -1.92
CA GLY A 98 -7.12 -15.96 -2.29
C GLY A 98 -8.22 -16.48 -3.24
N GLY A 99 -8.97 -15.62 -3.93
CA GLY A 99 -10.03 -16.04 -4.87
C GLY A 99 -9.69 -15.82 -6.35
N ASN A 100 -10.20 -16.70 -7.22
CA ASN A 100 -10.05 -16.60 -8.68
C ASN A 100 -10.71 -15.32 -9.25
N LEU A 101 -10.03 -14.71 -10.23
CA LEU A 101 -10.47 -13.52 -10.96
C LEU A 101 -11.75 -13.80 -11.74
N SER A 102 -12.92 -13.35 -11.27
CA SER A 102 -14.16 -13.39 -12.06
C SER A 102 -15.18 -12.35 -11.61
N ARG A 103 -14.90 -11.05 -11.85
CA ARG A 103 -15.88 -10.08 -12.40
C ARG A 103 -15.30 -8.67 -12.51
N PRO A 104 -15.47 -7.97 -13.64
CA PRO A 104 -15.26 -6.53 -13.71
C PRO A 104 -16.51 -5.81 -13.18
N ALA A 105 -16.36 -4.91 -12.21
CA ALA A 105 -17.38 -3.93 -11.89
C ALA A 105 -17.00 -2.60 -12.56
N THR A 106 -18.01 -1.98 -13.17
CA THR A 106 -17.95 -0.78 -14.00
C THR A 106 -17.52 0.48 -13.23
N ASN A 107 -16.77 1.35 -13.94
CA ASN A 107 -16.25 2.68 -13.61
C ASN A 107 -16.86 3.43 -12.41
N PRO A 108 -16.00 4.06 -11.58
CA PRO A 108 -16.32 5.41 -11.10
C PRO A 108 -15.08 6.32 -11.03
N PHE A 109 -14.99 7.30 -11.94
CA PHE A 109 -14.20 8.51 -11.69
C PHE A 109 -15.01 9.39 -10.72
N SER A 110 -14.58 9.50 -9.45
CA SER A 110 -14.88 10.67 -8.61
C SER A 110 -13.91 10.75 -7.43
N LEU A 111 -13.00 11.72 -7.52
CA LEU A 111 -11.97 12.02 -6.52
C LEU A 111 -12.48 13.05 -5.48
N ALA A 112 -13.79 13.23 -5.32
CA ALA A 112 -14.38 14.34 -4.57
C ALA A 112 -14.81 13.99 -3.13
N ASN A 113 -15.01 12.71 -2.80
CA ASN A 113 -15.65 12.33 -1.52
C ASN A 113 -14.67 12.04 -0.37
N PHE A 114 -13.35 12.14 -0.59
CA PHE A 114 -12.36 11.67 0.39
C PHE A 114 -12.07 12.62 1.55
N ILE A 115 -12.35 13.93 1.42
CA ILE A 115 -11.99 14.91 2.46
C ILE A 115 -13.09 15.09 3.52
N SER A 116 -14.33 14.64 3.27
CA SER A 116 -15.48 15.04 4.09
C SER A 116 -15.83 14.09 5.26
N SER A 117 -15.31 12.87 5.31
CA SER A 117 -15.73 11.87 6.30
C SER A 117 -14.90 11.86 7.60
N VAL A 118 -13.79 12.61 7.67
CA VAL A 118 -12.99 12.75 8.91
C VAL A 118 -13.42 13.96 9.74
N THR A 119 -14.24 14.86 9.20
CA THR A 119 -14.56 16.16 9.82
C THR A 119 -15.88 16.21 10.59
N THR A 120 -16.66 15.12 10.65
CA THR A 120 -17.99 15.13 11.32
C THR A 120 -18.06 14.25 12.58
N VAL A 121 -17.03 14.31 13.42
CA VAL A 121 -17.16 14.00 14.86
C VAL A 121 -16.54 15.15 15.66
N SER A 122 -17.29 16.24 15.75
CA SER A 122 -16.87 17.51 16.34
C SER A 122 -16.83 17.49 17.87
N PHE A 123 -16.01 16.62 18.49
CA PHE A 123 -15.73 16.64 19.95
C PHE A 123 -14.33 16.15 20.35
N PHE A 124 -13.31 16.19 19.48
CA PHE A 124 -11.94 15.85 19.89
C PHE A 124 -11.14 17.10 20.24
N SER A 125 -11.04 17.41 21.54
CA SER A 125 -10.04 18.35 22.06
C SER A 125 -8.65 17.74 21.87
N GLY A 126 -7.81 18.38 21.05
CA GLY A 126 -6.40 18.01 20.87
C GLY A 126 -5.54 18.47 22.06
N CYS A 127 -4.27 18.06 22.08
CA CYS A 127 -3.32 18.53 23.10
C CYS A 127 -2.56 19.78 22.64
N ASP A 128 -2.21 20.66 23.58
CA ASP A 128 -1.36 21.84 23.33
C ASP A 128 0.15 21.55 23.51
N CYS A 129 0.55 20.27 23.53
CA CYS A 129 1.94 19.87 23.74
C CYS A 129 2.84 20.31 22.58
N VAL A 130 4.04 20.82 22.89
CA VAL A 130 5.10 21.06 21.89
C VAL A 130 5.64 19.73 21.34
N GLY A 131 5.77 18.73 22.21
CA GLY A 131 6.05 17.33 21.87
C GLY A 131 5.51 16.41 22.96
N CYS A 132 4.73 15.40 22.58
CA CYS A 132 4.21 14.44 23.55
C CYS A 132 5.29 13.44 23.95
N SER A 133 5.18 12.92 25.17
CA SER A 133 5.97 11.80 25.68
C SER A 133 5.03 10.80 26.32
N ILE A 134 5.39 9.51 26.31
CA ILE A 134 4.54 8.42 26.84
C ILE A 134 4.23 8.65 28.33
N ASP A 135 5.19 9.19 29.08
CA ASP A 135 5.06 9.46 30.52
C ASP A 135 4.66 10.92 30.83
N GLY A 136 4.50 11.77 29.79
CA GLY A 136 4.52 13.24 29.91
C GLY A 136 3.17 13.90 30.25
N GLY A 137 2.17 13.15 30.71
CA GLY A 137 0.85 13.71 31.06
C GLY A 137 0.10 14.32 29.88
N CYS A 138 0.39 13.89 28.65
CA CYS A 138 -0.36 14.34 27.47
C CYS A 138 -1.81 13.87 27.58
N PRO A 139 -2.82 14.76 27.40
CA PRO A 139 -4.23 14.39 27.47
C PRO A 139 -4.66 13.43 26.34
N CYS A 140 -3.83 13.29 25.30
CA CYS A 140 -4.03 12.27 24.28
C CYS A 140 -3.45 10.91 24.66
N SER A 141 -2.42 10.84 25.51
CA SER A 141 -1.68 9.60 25.80
C SER A 141 -2.29 8.75 26.94
N GLY A 142 -3.55 8.98 27.28
CA GLY A 142 -4.26 8.22 28.32
C GLY A 142 -4.90 6.93 27.78
N PHE A 143 -4.86 5.87 28.58
CA PHE A 143 -5.81 4.78 28.48
C PHE A 143 -7.10 5.25 29.15
N ASP A 144 -8.23 5.18 28.44
CA ASP A 144 -9.52 5.32 29.11
C ASP A 144 -9.70 4.12 30.04
N ASP A 145 -9.58 4.33 31.35
CA ASP A 145 -9.85 3.34 32.42
C ASP A 145 -11.37 3.06 32.56
N GLY A 146 -12.09 3.02 31.43
CA GLY A 146 -13.49 2.63 31.36
C GLY A 146 -13.61 1.13 31.66
N GLY A 147 -13.66 0.78 32.94
CA GLY A 147 -13.68 -0.58 33.49
C GLY A 147 -14.43 -1.58 32.63
N GLY A 148 -13.67 -2.40 31.90
CA GLY A 148 -14.20 -3.46 31.06
C GLY A 148 -13.04 -4.17 30.37
N ILE A 149 -12.97 -5.48 30.53
CA ILE A 149 -11.92 -6.34 29.95
C ILE A 149 -11.90 -6.14 28.43
N GLY A 150 -10.88 -5.46 27.90
CA GLY A 150 -10.64 -5.34 26.46
C GLY A 150 -9.86 -4.08 26.10
N VAL A 151 -8.61 -4.26 25.64
CA VAL A 151 -7.73 -3.29 24.94
C VAL A 151 -8.19 -1.83 25.07
N GLY A 152 -7.69 -1.11 26.07
CA GLY A 152 -7.99 0.32 26.20
C GLY A 152 -7.67 1.05 24.90
N SER A 153 -8.58 1.94 24.49
CA SER A 153 -8.45 2.71 23.26
C SER A 153 -7.16 3.52 23.29
N LEU A 154 -6.19 3.15 22.45
CA LEU A 154 -4.97 3.94 22.27
C LEU A 154 -5.35 5.21 21.49
N ARG A 155 -5.43 6.34 22.17
CA ARG A 155 -5.77 7.62 21.56
C ARG A 155 -4.53 8.30 21.01
N GLU A 156 -4.45 8.43 19.69
CA GLU A 156 -3.35 9.17 19.06
C GLU A 156 -3.62 10.67 18.96
N CYS A 157 -2.53 11.45 18.85
CA CYS A 157 -2.62 12.86 18.54
C CYS A 157 -3.16 13.04 17.11
N GLY A 158 -4.22 13.83 16.98
CA GLY A 158 -4.87 14.13 15.71
C GLY A 158 -4.50 15.51 15.14
N VAL A 159 -5.22 15.92 14.11
CA VAL A 159 -5.03 17.24 13.45
C VAL A 159 -5.29 18.43 14.37
N HIS A 160 -6.04 18.25 15.46
CA HIS A 160 -6.34 19.29 16.44
C HIS A 160 -5.26 19.46 17.52
N CYS A 161 -4.19 18.65 17.51
CA CYS A 161 -3.10 18.76 18.47
C CYS A 161 -2.03 19.73 17.95
N SER A 162 -1.47 20.55 18.85
CA SER A 162 -0.34 21.45 18.53
C SER A 162 0.98 20.71 18.31
N CYS A 163 1.09 19.46 18.74
CA CYS A 163 2.29 18.66 18.54
C CYS A 163 2.48 18.30 17.05
N GLY A 164 3.74 18.37 16.59
CA GLY A 164 4.10 18.11 15.19
C GLY A 164 3.89 16.66 14.73
N LEU A 165 4.21 16.40 13.46
CA LEU A 165 4.10 15.07 12.83
C LEU A 165 5.06 14.04 13.45
N GLU A 166 6.19 14.50 13.99
CA GLU A 166 7.19 13.67 14.69
C GLU A 166 6.78 13.33 16.14
N CYS A 167 5.57 13.71 16.56
CA CYS A 167 5.04 13.34 17.88
C CYS A 167 4.97 11.82 18.05
N VAL A 168 5.53 11.29 19.14
CA VAL A 168 5.54 9.85 19.46
C VAL A 168 4.14 9.26 19.60
N ASN A 169 3.15 10.09 19.94
CA ASN A 169 1.74 9.70 20.02
C ASN A 169 1.02 9.73 18.65
N ARG A 170 1.78 9.68 17.54
CA ARG A 170 1.30 9.52 16.15
C ARG A 170 1.96 8.30 15.49
N THR A 171 2.19 7.24 16.25
CA THR A 171 3.03 6.11 15.81
C THR A 171 2.39 5.37 14.63
N THR A 172 1.09 5.05 14.70
CA THR A 172 0.39 4.30 13.65
C THR A 172 0.15 5.13 12.38
N GLN A 173 0.00 6.45 12.51
CA GLN A 173 -0.15 7.40 11.40
C GLN A 173 1.05 7.44 10.42
N ARG A 174 2.22 6.94 10.83
CA ARG A 174 3.44 6.96 10.01
C ARG A 174 3.52 5.83 8.99
N GLY A 175 2.59 4.89 9.01
CA GLY A 175 2.66 3.69 8.17
C GLY A 175 3.68 2.68 8.69
N ILE A 176 4.22 1.85 7.79
CA ILE A 176 5.08 0.73 8.20
C ILE A 176 6.49 1.23 8.50
N GLY A 177 6.82 1.32 9.79
CA GLY A 177 8.11 1.79 10.29
C GLY A 177 9.22 0.73 10.33
N VAL A 178 8.89 -0.54 10.09
CA VAL A 178 9.79 -1.69 10.24
C VAL A 178 9.99 -2.41 8.90
N ARG A 179 11.15 -3.04 8.70
CA ARG A 179 11.40 -3.85 7.50
C ARG A 179 10.61 -5.15 7.57
N VAL A 180 9.79 -5.38 6.56
CA VAL A 180 8.98 -6.59 6.38
C VAL A 180 9.12 -7.12 4.96
N LYS A 181 8.84 -8.40 4.77
CA LYS A 181 8.84 -9.08 3.48
C LYS A 181 7.67 -10.05 3.36
N ILE A 182 7.23 -10.30 2.13
CA ILE A 182 6.15 -11.24 1.84
C ILE A 182 6.76 -12.57 1.39
N VAL A 183 6.52 -13.65 2.13
CA VAL A 183 7.13 -14.95 1.89
C VAL A 183 6.08 -15.96 1.41
N ARG A 184 6.42 -16.74 0.39
CA ARG A 184 5.61 -17.88 -0.05
C ARG A 184 5.84 -19.08 0.88
N ASP A 185 4.79 -19.49 1.57
CA ASP A 185 4.69 -20.73 2.33
C ASP A 185 4.05 -21.84 1.48
N LEU A 186 4.55 -23.08 1.66
CA LEU A 186 4.10 -24.24 0.88
C LEU A 186 2.64 -24.64 1.14
N LYS A 187 2.08 -24.32 2.31
CA LYS A 187 0.74 -24.76 2.74
C LYS A 187 -0.23 -23.59 2.90
N LYS A 188 0.23 -22.46 3.43
CA LYS A 188 -0.62 -21.30 3.80
C LYS A 188 -0.68 -20.24 2.70
N GLY A 189 0.17 -20.35 1.68
CA GLY A 189 0.28 -19.38 0.61
C GLY A 189 1.18 -18.21 0.99
N TRP A 190 0.79 -16.97 0.69
CA TRP A 190 1.63 -15.79 0.97
C TRP A 190 1.43 -15.29 2.39
N GLY A 191 2.52 -15.06 3.13
CA GLY A 191 2.52 -14.53 4.50
C GLY A 191 3.47 -13.35 4.67
N LEU A 192 3.21 -12.48 5.64
CA LEU A 192 4.10 -11.37 6.01
C LEU A 192 5.09 -11.82 7.08
N HIS A 193 6.37 -11.53 6.89
CA HIS A 193 7.46 -11.86 7.79
C HIS A 193 8.25 -10.59 8.15
N ALA A 194 8.79 -10.54 9.37
CA ALA A 194 9.77 -9.54 9.74
C ALA A 194 11.08 -9.75 8.96
N ASP A 195 11.69 -8.66 8.51
CA ASP A 195 13.02 -8.63 7.88
C ASP A 195 14.05 -7.88 8.75
N GLN A 196 13.72 -7.71 10.02
CA GLN A 196 14.58 -7.18 11.08
C GLN A 196 14.16 -7.77 12.43
N VAL A 197 14.98 -7.57 13.46
CA VAL A 197 14.59 -7.86 14.85
C VAL A 197 13.53 -6.84 15.28
N LEU A 198 12.45 -7.33 15.87
CA LEU A 198 11.36 -6.51 16.40
C LEU A 198 11.42 -6.47 17.92
N ASN A 199 11.25 -5.28 18.49
CA ASN A 199 11.16 -5.11 19.93
C ASN A 199 9.72 -5.37 20.41
N LYS A 200 9.59 -5.79 21.68
CA LYS A 200 8.26 -5.97 22.28
C LYS A 200 7.53 -4.63 22.34
N GLY A 201 6.30 -4.59 21.83
CA GLY A 201 5.47 -3.38 21.80
C GLY A 201 5.73 -2.46 20.60
N GLU A 202 6.61 -2.84 19.68
CA GLU A 202 6.86 -2.09 18.46
C GLU A 202 5.68 -2.20 17.49
N PHE A 203 5.24 -1.06 16.95
CA PHE A 203 4.20 -1.03 15.93
C PHE A 203 4.73 -1.60 14.61
N ILE A 204 3.95 -2.48 13.97
CA ILE A 204 4.32 -3.13 12.72
C ILE A 204 3.60 -2.45 11.55
N CYS A 205 2.28 -2.63 11.48
CA CYS A 205 1.46 -2.10 10.40
C CYS A 205 -0.02 -2.04 10.82
N GLU A 206 -0.78 -1.18 10.14
CA GLU A 206 -2.24 -1.17 10.20
C GLU A 206 -2.82 -2.31 9.34
N TYR A 207 -3.96 -2.87 9.75
CA TYR A 207 -4.75 -3.74 8.90
C TYR A 207 -5.56 -2.90 7.90
N ALA A 208 -4.92 -2.51 6.79
CA ALA A 208 -5.54 -1.69 5.76
C ALA A 208 -6.39 -2.52 4.77
N GLY A 209 -7.56 -2.00 4.43
CA GLY A 209 -8.45 -2.65 3.48
C GLY A 209 -9.73 -1.85 3.20
N ILE A 210 -10.67 -2.49 2.54
CA ILE A 210 -11.97 -1.88 2.22
C ILE A 210 -12.88 -2.04 3.43
N ILE A 211 -13.33 -0.92 3.99
CA ILE A 211 -14.32 -0.93 5.06
C ILE A 211 -15.68 -1.19 4.43
N LYS A 212 -16.34 -2.28 4.82
CA LYS A 212 -17.74 -2.55 4.46
C LYS A 212 -18.61 -2.03 5.59
N LEU A 213 -19.35 -0.96 5.30
CA LEU A 213 -20.41 -0.43 6.14
C LEU A 213 -21.72 -1.17 5.87
#